data_AF-A0A351THC2-F1
#
_entry.id   AF-A0A351THC2-F1
#
_cell.length_a   1.000
_cell.length_b   1.000
_cell.length_c   1.000
_cell.angle_alpha   90.00
_cell.angle_beta   90.00
_cell.angle_gamma   90.00
#
_symmetry.space_group_name_H-M   'P 1'
#
loop_
_entity.id
_entity.type
_entity.pdbx_description
1 polymer ?
#
loop_
_entity_poly.entity_id
_entity_poly.type
_entity_poly.pdbx_seq_one_letter_code
_entity_poly.pdbx_strand_id
1 'polypeptide(L)'
;MDEIRDRIEIPQVTYQGDDRKLKERIFKFKAGTFRIVIFTIVGLFMGYYSNIYVRDTFFPTKLITAIPYKLTEAVYRLLLPENTWISAEMKGWDTIGGYFLHSVIADLMAVPLTTTLVGGAVYGSLAYFTGDKRVFTLQRFLKFAGCWCGLLLLVVGAAWGIDARAKADNERFAGDGWFYLHTSEGRGHLVQEDEEAAGMLKEYFYSELTLTDVERDRSGEVPLGIYYDNGKRYGVYMINYELQYVVTEQEKVYHISGEFAEAATEYMKKMQPGETGQEVEE
;
A
#
# COMPACT_ATOMS: atom_id res chain seq x y z
N MET A 1 70.26 41.63 -25.08
CA MET A 1 69.08 42.37 -24.58
C MET A 1 68.10 42.46 -25.75
N ASP A 2 67.72 41.33 -26.32
CA ASP A 2 66.81 40.33 -25.72
C ASP A 2 65.51 40.98 -25.31
N GLU A 3 64.50 40.84 -26.16
CA GLU A 3 63.19 40.40 -25.69
C GLU A 3 62.46 39.80 -26.89
N ILE A 4 62.59 38.49 -26.97
CA ILE A 4 61.78 37.60 -27.80
C ILE A 4 60.32 37.88 -27.40
N ARG A 5 59.59 38.61 -28.24
CA ARG A 5 58.12 38.57 -28.22
C ARG A 5 57.73 37.20 -28.73
N ASP A 6 57.68 36.23 -27.83
CA ASP A 6 57.00 34.97 -28.05
C ASP A 6 55.55 35.31 -28.40
N ARG A 7 55.26 35.30 -29.69
CA ARG A 7 53.88 35.22 -30.17
C ARG A 7 53.38 33.87 -29.69
N ILE A 8 52.58 33.89 -28.63
CA ILE A 8 51.78 32.74 -28.22
C ILE A 8 50.82 32.45 -29.39
N GLU A 9 51.24 31.57 -30.30
CA GLU A 9 50.37 31.01 -31.31
C GLU A 9 49.40 30.08 -30.59
N ILE A 10 48.22 30.62 -30.25
CA ILE A 10 47.10 29.82 -29.78
C ILE A 10 46.78 28.86 -30.93
N PRO A 11 46.94 27.54 -30.78
CA PRO A 11 46.61 26.61 -31.83
C PRO A 11 45.12 26.80 -32.14
N GLN A 12 44.81 27.20 -33.37
CA GLN A 12 43.43 27.13 -33.85
C GLN A 12 43.06 25.66 -33.90
N VAL A 13 42.43 25.19 -32.82
CA VAL A 13 41.72 23.92 -32.78
C VAL A 13 40.55 24.09 -33.74
N THR A 14 40.83 23.83 -35.01
CA THR A 14 39.82 23.79 -36.06
C THR A 14 38.91 22.64 -35.69
N TYR A 15 37.69 22.97 -35.27
CA TYR A 15 36.65 21.97 -35.04
C TYR A 15 36.40 21.25 -36.37
N GLN A 16 36.99 20.06 -36.54
CA GLN A 16 36.79 19.18 -37.71
C GLN A 16 35.44 18.44 -37.65
N GLY A 17 34.49 18.91 -36.83
CA GLY A 17 33.17 18.34 -36.74
C GLY A 17 32.25 18.95 -37.78
N ASP A 18 31.48 18.10 -38.46
CA ASP A 18 30.42 18.51 -39.36
C ASP A 18 29.23 19.05 -38.53
N ASP A 19 29.19 20.37 -38.33
CA ASP A 19 28.16 21.09 -37.55
C ASP A 19 26.73 20.69 -37.91
N ARG A 20 26.50 20.31 -39.17
CA ARG A 20 25.21 19.85 -39.66
C ARG A 20 24.81 18.51 -39.03
N LYS A 21 25.76 17.57 -38.93
CA LYS A 21 25.55 16.28 -38.25
C LYS A 21 25.36 16.45 -36.74
N LEU A 22 26.03 17.42 -36.13
CA LEU A 22 25.84 17.74 -34.71
C LEU A 22 24.43 18.31 -34.46
N LYS A 23 23.99 19.28 -35.26
CA LYS A 23 22.63 19.85 -35.19
C LYS A 23 21.56 18.78 -35.41
N GLU A 24 21.69 17.93 -36.42
CA GLU A 24 20.75 16.82 -36.66
C GLU A 24 20.67 15.86 -35.46
N ARG A 25 21.81 15.53 -34.85
CA ARG A 25 21.86 14.69 -33.66
C ARG A 25 21.17 15.35 -32.47
N ILE A 26 21.33 16.66 -32.28
CA ILE A 26 20.65 17.44 -31.23
C ILE A 26 19.13 17.48 -31.46
N PHE A 27 18.68 17.74 -32.69
CA PHE A 27 17.26 17.73 -33.02
C PHE A 27 16.62 16.35 -32.79
N LYS A 28 17.28 15.28 -33.26
CA LYS A 28 16.84 13.90 -33.01
C LYS A 28 16.84 13.55 -31.53
N PHE A 29 17.82 14.04 -30.76
CA PHE A 29 17.85 13.87 -29.31
C PHE A 29 16.66 14.57 -28.65
N LYS A 30 16.38 15.84 -28.99
CA LYS A 30 15.25 16.59 -28.44
C LYS A 30 13.91 15.92 -28.76
N ALA A 31 13.72 15.50 -30.02
CA ALA A 31 12.51 14.79 -30.45
C ALA A 31 12.35 13.44 -29.75
N GLY A 32 13.42 12.66 -29.62
CA GLY A 32 13.39 11.38 -28.93
C GLY A 32 13.17 11.51 -27.42
N THR A 33 13.80 12.49 -26.76
CA THR A 33 13.56 12.79 -25.34
C THR A 33 12.12 13.22 -25.10
N PHE A 34 11.56 14.07 -25.96
CA PHE A 34 10.16 14.47 -25.88
C PHE A 34 9.22 13.27 -25.99
N ARG A 35 9.48 12.34 -26.91
CA ARG A 35 8.72 11.10 -27.02
C ARG A 35 8.83 10.24 -25.76
N ILE A 36 10.01 10.08 -25.18
CA ILE A 36 10.19 9.34 -23.93
C ILE A 36 9.35 9.95 -22.81
N VAL A 37 9.36 11.29 -22.69
CA VAL A 37 8.53 12.01 -21.71
C VAL A 37 7.05 11.74 -21.94
N ILE A 38 6.55 11.86 -23.18
CA ILE A 38 5.14 11.57 -23.51
C ILE A 38 4.77 10.14 -23.12
N PHE A 39 5.55 9.15 -23.54
CA PHE A 39 5.25 7.75 -23.24
C PHE A 39 5.36 7.44 -21.75
N THR A 40 6.26 8.10 -21.03
CA THR A 40 6.34 8.00 -19.58
C THR A 40 5.06 8.54 -18.95
N ILE A 41 4.60 9.74 -19.34
CA ILE A 41 3.36 10.34 -18.83
C ILE A 41 2.15 9.44 -19.15
N VAL A 42 2.02 8.98 -20.39
CA VAL A 42 0.97 8.02 -20.78
C VAL A 42 1.06 6.76 -19.93
N GLY A 43 2.28 6.27 -19.67
CA GLY A 43 2.51 5.13 -18.81
C GLY A 43 2.06 5.35 -17.37
N LEU A 44 2.30 6.53 -16.80
CA LEU A 44 1.81 6.89 -15.47
C LEU A 44 0.28 6.83 -15.43
N PHE A 45 -0.41 7.40 -16.44
CA PHE A 45 -1.87 7.32 -16.54
C PHE A 45 -2.37 5.88 -16.69
N MET A 46 -1.74 5.08 -17.55
CA MET A 46 -2.10 3.66 -17.73
C MET A 46 -1.88 2.85 -16.45
N GLY A 47 -0.83 3.17 -15.69
CA GLY A 47 -0.56 2.58 -14.38
C GLY A 47 -1.61 2.99 -13.35
N TYR A 48 -2.02 4.25 -13.31
CA TYR A 48 -3.05 4.74 -12.39
C TYR A 48 -4.39 4.05 -12.59
N TYR A 49 -4.81 3.87 -13.84
CA TYR A 49 -6.06 3.16 -14.19
C TYR A 49 -5.88 1.64 -14.29
N SER A 50 -4.70 1.12 -13.97
CA SER A 50 -4.36 -0.28 -14.19
C SER A 50 -5.25 -1.23 -13.39
N ASN A 51 -5.74 -0.83 -12.21
CA ASN A 51 -6.62 -1.65 -11.37
C ASN A 51 -7.99 -1.93 -12.00
N ILE A 52 -8.47 -1.09 -12.92
CA ILE A 52 -9.79 -1.23 -13.56
C ILE A 52 -9.76 -2.25 -14.71
N TYR A 53 -8.57 -2.73 -15.14
CA TYR A 53 -8.43 -3.69 -16.24
C TYR A 53 -9.29 -4.96 -16.07
N VAL A 54 -9.58 -5.38 -14.83
CA VAL A 54 -10.42 -6.54 -14.56
C VAL A 54 -11.83 -6.35 -15.12
N ARG A 55 -12.35 -5.12 -15.04
CA ARG A 55 -13.68 -4.72 -15.52
C ARG A 55 -13.71 -4.38 -17.01
N ASP A 56 -12.54 -4.19 -17.63
CA ASP A 56 -12.43 -3.93 -19.06
C ASP A 56 -12.72 -5.22 -19.86
N THR A 57 -13.65 -5.09 -20.81
CA THR A 57 -14.07 -6.16 -21.73
C THR A 57 -13.32 -6.10 -23.06
N PHE A 58 -12.69 -4.97 -23.40
CA PHE A 58 -11.94 -4.82 -24.63
C PHE A 58 -10.49 -5.29 -24.46
N PHE A 59 -10.12 -6.35 -25.17
CA PHE A 59 -8.86 -7.06 -24.95
C PHE A 59 -7.59 -6.18 -25.10
N PRO A 60 -7.45 -5.31 -26.12
CA PRO A 60 -6.23 -4.51 -26.26
C PRO A 60 -5.99 -3.51 -25.12
N THR A 61 -7.03 -2.80 -24.69
CA THR A 61 -6.93 -1.85 -23.57
C THR A 61 -6.72 -2.58 -22.25
N LYS A 62 -7.37 -3.73 -22.08
CA LYS A 62 -7.15 -4.63 -20.95
C LYS A 62 -5.70 -5.08 -20.86
N LEU A 63 -5.09 -5.51 -21.96
CA LEU A 63 -3.70 -5.98 -21.97
C LEU A 63 -2.72 -4.86 -21.59
N ILE A 64 -2.92 -3.66 -22.14
CA ILE A 64 -2.08 -2.48 -21.86
C ILE A 64 -2.20 -2.13 -20.37
N THR A 65 -3.42 -1.93 -19.87
CA THR A 65 -3.65 -1.56 -18.46
C THR A 65 -3.31 -2.69 -17.47
N ALA A 66 -3.33 -3.96 -17.87
CA ALA A 66 -2.98 -5.08 -17.00
C ALA A 66 -1.50 -5.16 -16.63
N ILE A 67 -0.58 -4.76 -17.53
CA ILE A 67 0.86 -4.96 -17.34
C ILE A 67 1.37 -4.26 -16.07
N PRO A 68 1.09 -2.97 -15.83
CA PRO A 68 1.53 -2.30 -14.60
C PRO A 68 0.97 -2.95 -13.33
N TYR A 69 -0.30 -3.36 -13.36
CA TYR A 69 -0.97 -4.00 -12.23
C TYR A 69 -0.32 -5.35 -11.90
N LYS A 70 -0.15 -6.22 -12.90
CA LYS A 70 0.40 -7.57 -12.70
C LYS A 70 1.85 -7.58 -12.29
N LEU A 71 2.64 -6.64 -12.79
CA LEU A 71 4.02 -6.47 -12.33
C LEU A 71 4.08 -6.03 -10.86
N THR A 72 3.19 -5.11 -10.47
CA THR A 72 3.10 -4.67 -9.07
C THR A 72 2.66 -5.81 -8.15
N GLU A 73 1.66 -6.58 -8.58
CA GLU A 73 1.20 -7.79 -7.88
C GLU A 73 2.33 -8.81 -7.70
N ALA A 74 3.14 -9.03 -8.74
CA ALA A 74 4.29 -9.94 -8.65
C ALA A 74 5.34 -9.43 -7.64
N VAL A 75 5.64 -8.12 -7.63
CA VAL A 75 6.58 -7.52 -6.68
C VAL A 75 6.10 -7.71 -5.25
N TYR A 76 4.84 -7.37 -4.95
CA TYR A 76 4.34 -7.46 -3.58
C TYR A 76 4.11 -8.91 -3.13
N ARG A 77 3.66 -9.82 -4.00
CA ARG A 77 3.55 -11.25 -3.66
C ARG A 77 4.91 -11.91 -3.36
N LEU A 78 5.99 -11.45 -4.01
CA LEU A 78 7.33 -11.96 -3.72
C LEU A 78 7.87 -11.46 -2.38
N LEU A 79 7.44 -10.27 -1.94
CA LEU A 79 7.95 -9.62 -0.74
C LEU A 79 7.11 -9.89 0.51
N LEU A 80 5.81 -10.11 0.34
CA LEU A 80 4.88 -10.36 1.42
C LEU A 80 4.75 -11.87 1.64
N PRO A 81 5.08 -12.40 2.84
CA PRO A 81 4.83 -13.80 3.14
C PRO A 81 3.33 -14.09 3.07
N GLU A 82 2.92 -15.18 2.41
CA GLU A 82 1.51 -15.63 2.26
C GLU A 82 0.83 -16.04 3.59
N ASN A 83 1.44 -15.77 4.74
CA ASN A 83 0.91 -16.15 6.04
C ASN A 83 -0.06 -15.10 6.58
N THR A 84 -1.24 -14.99 5.98
CA THR A 84 -2.39 -14.43 6.69
C THR A 84 -3.16 -15.57 7.33
N TRP A 85 -2.93 -15.80 8.62
CA TRP A 85 -3.78 -16.62 9.51
C TRP A 85 -5.18 -16.01 9.71
N ILE A 86 -5.46 -14.91 9.03
CA ILE A 86 -6.63 -14.05 9.11
C ILE A 86 -7.48 -14.31 7.86
N SER A 87 -8.74 -14.71 8.05
CA SER A 87 -9.67 -14.98 6.94
C SER A 87 -10.00 -13.68 6.19
N ALA A 88 -10.49 -13.79 4.95
CA ALA A 88 -10.90 -12.63 4.16
C ALA A 88 -11.98 -11.78 4.86
N GLU A 89 -12.80 -12.41 5.73
CA GLU A 89 -13.87 -11.77 6.50
C GLU A 89 -13.34 -10.91 7.66
N MET A 90 -12.14 -11.20 8.16
CA MET A 90 -11.48 -10.46 9.25
C MET A 90 -10.65 -9.27 8.74
N LYS A 91 -10.48 -9.14 7.41
CA LYS A 91 -9.78 -8.00 6.81
C LYS A 91 -10.66 -6.77 6.89
N GLY A 92 -10.11 -5.66 7.36
CA GLY A 92 -10.83 -4.39 7.41
C GLY A 92 -11.30 -3.97 6.01
N TRP A 93 -12.45 -3.29 5.93
CA TRP A 93 -13.07 -2.87 4.68
C TRP A 93 -12.24 -1.82 3.91
N ASP A 94 -11.32 -1.12 4.58
CA ASP A 94 -10.61 0.04 4.01
C ASP A 94 -9.30 -0.28 3.26
N THR A 95 -8.85 -1.54 3.19
CA THR A 95 -7.66 -1.90 2.40
C THR A 95 -8.02 -2.08 0.92
N ILE A 96 -7.70 -1.07 0.11
CA ILE A 96 -8.10 -0.89 -1.31
C ILE A 96 -7.60 -1.99 -2.25
N GLY A 97 -6.44 -2.59 -1.99
CA GLY A 97 -5.88 -3.69 -2.79
C GLY A 97 -5.39 -4.89 -1.99
N GLY A 98 -5.45 -4.82 -0.65
CA GLY A 98 -5.27 -5.98 0.22
C GLY A 98 -3.83 -6.52 0.28
N TYR A 99 -2.82 -5.72 -0.09
CA TYR A 99 -1.41 -6.07 0.10
C TYR A 99 -0.97 -5.82 1.53
N PHE A 100 -1.38 -4.68 2.11
CA PHE A 100 -1.04 -4.30 3.47
C PHE A 100 -2.30 -4.23 4.32
N LEU A 101 -2.37 -5.11 5.32
CA LEU A 101 -3.53 -5.24 6.20
C LEU A 101 -3.58 -4.12 7.24
N HIS A 102 -2.42 -3.63 7.67
CA HIS A 102 -2.34 -2.77 8.85
C HIS A 102 -2.41 -1.29 8.53
N SER A 103 -2.14 -0.88 7.28
CA SER A 103 -2.11 0.53 6.90
C SER A 103 -2.72 0.80 5.53
N VAL A 104 -3.77 1.63 5.52
CA VAL A 104 -4.37 2.17 4.29
C VAL A 104 -3.34 2.99 3.51
N ILE A 105 -2.43 3.69 4.19
CA ILE A 105 -1.38 4.48 3.54
C ILE A 105 -0.38 3.57 2.83
N ALA A 106 0.06 2.49 3.48
CA ALA A 106 0.95 1.52 2.84
C ALA A 106 0.29 0.88 1.63
N ASP A 107 -1.01 0.55 1.72
CA ASP A 107 -1.78 -0.04 0.63
C ASP A 107 -2.01 0.96 -0.53
N LEU A 108 -2.21 2.25 -0.25
CA LEU A 108 -2.21 3.33 -1.25
C LEU A 108 -0.85 3.48 -1.95
N MET A 109 0.25 3.28 -1.23
CA MET A 109 1.57 3.28 -1.84
C MET A 109 1.79 2.04 -2.71
N ALA A 110 1.30 0.89 -2.27
CA ALA A 110 1.43 -0.38 -2.97
C ALA A 110 0.58 -0.45 -4.24
N VAL A 111 -0.67 -0.01 -4.17
CA VAL A 111 -1.63 -0.21 -5.25
C VAL A 111 -1.53 0.94 -6.25
N PRO A 112 -2.13 2.12 -6.05
CA PRO A 112 -2.14 3.15 -7.09
C PRO A 112 -0.75 3.76 -7.35
N LEU A 113 0.07 4.02 -6.32
CA LEU A 113 1.34 4.71 -6.54
C LEU A 113 2.37 3.80 -7.24
N THR A 114 2.60 2.59 -6.74
CA THR A 114 3.56 1.68 -7.36
C THR A 114 3.12 1.26 -8.76
N THR A 115 1.84 0.95 -8.98
CA THR A 115 1.35 0.64 -10.34
C THR A 115 1.52 1.81 -11.31
N THR A 116 1.26 3.04 -10.87
CA THR A 116 1.52 4.26 -11.64
C THR A 116 2.99 4.34 -12.05
N LEU A 117 3.91 4.18 -11.09
CA LEU A 117 5.35 4.25 -11.35
C LEU A 117 5.85 3.11 -12.25
N VAL A 118 5.35 1.88 -12.07
CA VAL A 118 5.65 0.75 -12.95
C VAL A 118 5.16 1.05 -14.36
N GLY A 119 3.96 1.62 -14.52
CA GLY A 119 3.47 2.09 -15.81
C GLY A 119 4.45 3.10 -16.45
N GLY A 120 4.81 4.16 -15.73
CA GLY A 120 5.80 5.13 -16.22
C GLY A 120 7.11 4.49 -16.68
N ALA A 121 7.64 3.55 -15.89
CA ALA A 121 8.87 2.82 -16.21
C ALA A 121 8.73 1.94 -17.46
N VAL A 122 7.65 1.16 -17.57
CA VAL A 122 7.42 0.22 -18.69
C VAL A 122 7.22 0.97 -20.00
N TYR A 123 6.29 1.92 -20.05
CA TYR A 123 6.00 2.65 -21.29
C TYR A 123 7.11 3.62 -21.66
N GLY A 124 7.76 4.26 -20.69
CA GLY A 124 8.97 5.04 -20.92
C GLY A 124 10.10 4.19 -21.52
N SER A 125 10.24 2.93 -21.08
CA SER A 125 11.20 1.98 -21.66
C SER A 125 10.88 1.62 -23.12
N LEU A 126 9.59 1.43 -23.47
CA LEU A 126 9.17 1.21 -24.86
C LEU A 126 9.55 2.38 -25.77
N ALA A 127 9.47 3.61 -25.26
CA ALA A 127 9.90 4.79 -25.99
C ALA A 127 11.42 4.89 -26.16
N TYR A 128 12.23 4.26 -25.30
CA TYR A 128 13.67 4.11 -25.55
C TYR A 128 13.94 3.14 -26.70
N PHE A 129 13.25 1.99 -26.72
CA PHE A 129 13.49 0.95 -27.75
C PHE A 129 13.04 1.34 -29.15
N THR A 130 12.04 2.21 -29.27
CA THR A 130 11.58 2.74 -30.56
C THR A 130 12.45 3.88 -31.10
N GLY A 131 13.56 4.23 -30.43
CA GLY A 131 14.42 5.38 -30.76
C GLY A 131 15.55 5.11 -31.73
N ASP A 132 16.09 6.20 -32.28
CA ASP A 132 17.31 6.13 -33.10
C ASP A 132 18.48 5.64 -32.22
N LYS A 133 18.94 4.42 -32.48
CA LYS A 133 20.00 3.73 -31.73
C LYS A 133 21.33 4.51 -31.69
N ARG A 134 21.53 5.45 -32.62
CA ARG A 134 22.72 6.33 -32.67
C ARG A 134 22.70 7.41 -31.58
N VAL A 135 21.53 7.68 -31.01
CA VAL A 135 21.27 8.74 -30.03
C VAL A 135 20.84 8.17 -28.67
N PHE A 136 20.04 7.10 -28.69
CA PHE A 136 19.59 6.38 -27.50
C PHE A 136 20.37 5.09 -27.35
N THR A 137 21.54 5.21 -26.74
CA THR A 137 22.44 4.08 -26.47
C THR A 137 21.95 3.24 -25.29
N LEU A 138 22.38 1.98 -25.22
CA LEU A 138 22.11 1.09 -24.10
C LEU A 138 22.52 1.71 -22.75
N GLN A 139 23.64 2.43 -22.71
CA GLN A 139 24.11 3.10 -21.49
C GLN A 139 23.12 4.14 -20.96
N ARG A 140 22.44 4.90 -21.84
CA ARG A 140 21.42 5.88 -21.44
C ARG A 140 20.15 5.18 -20.95
N PHE A 141 19.76 4.10 -21.61
CA PHE A 141 18.66 3.26 -21.15
C PHE A 141 18.93 2.65 -19.78
N LEU A 142 20.12 2.11 -19.53
CA LEU A 142 20.49 1.56 -18.21
C LEU A 142 20.44 2.61 -17.10
N LYS A 143 20.84 3.86 -17.38
CA LYS A 143 20.68 4.96 -16.41
C LYS A 143 19.21 5.26 -16.12
N PHE A 144 18.38 5.31 -17.16
CA PHE A 144 16.93 5.49 -17.02
C PHE A 144 16.30 4.36 -16.20
N ALA A 145 16.54 3.10 -16.59
CA ALA A 145 16.05 1.93 -15.89
C ALA A 145 16.54 1.88 -14.44
N GLY A 146 17.81 2.18 -14.20
CA GLY A 146 18.38 2.25 -12.85
C GLY A 146 17.71 3.30 -11.96
N CYS A 147 17.38 4.48 -12.50
CA CYS A 147 16.64 5.50 -11.75
C CYS A 147 15.24 5.02 -11.38
N TRP A 148 14.53 4.36 -12.31
CA TRP A 148 13.20 3.80 -12.05
C TRP A 148 13.23 2.66 -11.04
N CYS A 149 14.20 1.75 -11.14
CA CYS A 149 14.40 0.69 -10.16
C CYS A 149 14.66 1.28 -8.77
N GLY A 150 15.52 2.30 -8.66
CA GLY A 150 15.78 2.98 -7.39
C GLY A 150 14.54 3.66 -6.81
N LEU A 151 13.73 4.32 -7.65
CA LEU A 151 12.48 4.95 -7.23
C LEU A 151 11.45 3.91 -6.76
N LEU A 152 11.29 2.81 -7.50
CA LEU A 152 10.37 1.72 -7.14
C LEU A 152 10.80 1.06 -5.82
N LEU A 153 12.09 0.78 -5.64
CA LEU A 153 12.61 0.23 -4.38
C LEU A 153 12.34 1.16 -3.19
N LEU A 154 12.49 2.48 -3.38
CA LEU A 154 12.19 3.46 -2.35
C LEU A 154 10.71 3.42 -1.96
N VAL A 155 9.80 3.42 -2.93
CA VAL A 155 8.36 3.39 -2.67
C VAL A 155 7.92 2.08 -2.03
N VAL A 156 8.41 0.94 -2.52
CA VAL A 156 8.11 -0.38 -1.95
C VAL A 156 8.65 -0.49 -0.52
N GLY A 157 9.90 -0.07 -0.29
CA GLY A 157 10.51 -0.05 1.04
C GLY A 157 9.80 0.89 2.01
N ALA A 158 9.35 2.05 1.54
CA ALA A 158 8.55 2.98 2.35
C ALA A 158 7.18 2.40 2.71
N ALA A 159 6.48 1.76 1.77
CA ALA A 159 5.21 1.09 2.03
C ALA A 159 5.38 -0.01 3.10
N TRP A 160 6.41 -0.85 2.96
CA TRP A 160 6.74 -1.88 3.95
C TRP A 160 7.09 -1.29 5.31
N GLY A 161 7.87 -0.21 5.36
CA GLY A 161 8.23 0.46 6.61
C GLY A 161 7.03 1.11 7.33
N ILE A 162 6.10 1.69 6.58
CA ILE A 162 4.85 2.26 7.11
C ILE A 162 3.98 1.15 7.68
N ASP A 163 3.82 0.03 6.97
CA ASP A 163 3.05 -1.11 7.46
C ASP A 163 3.69 -1.78 8.67
N ALA A 164 5.02 -1.97 8.67
CA ALA A 164 5.75 -2.51 9.81
C ALA A 164 5.61 -1.63 11.07
N ARG A 165 5.62 -0.30 10.89
CA ARG A 165 5.31 0.64 11.98
C ARG A 165 3.86 0.50 12.44
N ALA A 166 2.90 0.47 11.51
CA ALA A 166 1.50 0.30 11.84
C ALA A 166 1.25 -0.99 12.65
N LYS A 167 1.86 -2.10 12.24
CA LYS A 167 1.85 -3.36 12.98
C LYS A 167 2.45 -3.20 14.38
N ALA A 168 3.61 -2.56 14.51
CA ALA A 168 4.24 -2.34 15.82
C ALA A 168 3.39 -1.46 16.77
N ASP A 169 2.69 -0.47 16.22
CA ASP A 169 1.79 0.40 16.99
C ASP A 169 0.50 -0.36 17.37
N ASN A 170 -0.03 -1.21 16.47
CA ASN A 170 -1.17 -2.10 16.75
C ASN A 170 -0.88 -3.10 17.88
N GLU A 171 0.34 -3.66 17.92
CA GLU A 171 0.79 -4.58 18.99
C GLU A 171 0.80 -3.98 20.40
N ARG A 172 0.71 -2.65 20.48
CA ARG A 172 0.69 -1.87 21.73
C ARG A 172 -0.65 -1.17 21.94
N PHE A 173 -1.64 -1.42 21.08
CA PHE A 173 -2.92 -0.71 21.05
C PHE A 173 -2.74 0.82 21.05
N ALA A 174 -1.72 1.32 20.34
CA ALA A 174 -1.29 2.71 20.46
C ALA A 174 -2.18 3.68 19.65
N GLY A 175 -3.12 4.35 20.30
CA GLY A 175 -3.94 5.41 19.70
C GLY A 175 -5.42 5.20 19.96
N ASP A 176 -6.23 6.11 19.42
CA ASP A 176 -7.68 6.04 19.57
C ASP A 176 -8.28 5.13 18.49
N GLY A 177 -8.91 4.05 18.93
CA GLY A 177 -9.48 3.02 18.06
C GLY A 177 -11.01 2.95 18.11
N TRP A 178 -11.63 2.58 16.98
CA TRP A 178 -13.02 2.13 16.90
C TRP A 178 -13.08 0.63 16.68
N PHE A 179 -14.02 -0.05 17.31
CA PHE A 179 -14.10 -1.51 17.31
C PHE A 179 -14.93 -2.03 16.14
N TYR A 180 -14.43 -3.10 15.54
CA TYR A 180 -15.12 -3.92 14.57
C TYR A 180 -15.27 -5.32 15.20
N LEU A 181 -16.46 -5.58 15.74
CA LEU A 181 -16.74 -6.77 16.52
C LEU A 181 -17.22 -7.88 15.59
N HIS A 182 -16.66 -9.10 15.71
CA HIS A 182 -17.11 -10.26 14.97
C HIS A 182 -17.90 -11.22 15.85
N THR A 183 -18.98 -11.76 15.30
CA THR A 183 -19.66 -12.92 15.87
C THR A 183 -18.86 -14.19 15.62
N SER A 184 -19.13 -15.25 16.40
CA SER A 184 -18.58 -16.59 16.19
C SER A 184 -18.94 -17.19 14.83
N GLU A 185 -20.00 -16.69 14.18
CA GLU A 185 -20.42 -17.05 12.82
C GLU A 185 -19.71 -16.24 11.72
N GLY A 186 -18.77 -15.37 12.07
CA GLY A 186 -17.95 -14.59 11.12
C GLY A 186 -18.58 -13.25 10.66
N ARG A 187 -19.75 -12.87 11.17
CA ARG A 187 -20.37 -11.57 10.83
C ARG A 187 -19.75 -10.45 11.65
N GLY A 188 -19.23 -9.42 10.98
CA GLY A 188 -18.62 -8.25 11.62
C GLY A 188 -19.57 -7.05 11.67
N HIS A 189 -19.55 -6.31 12.77
CA HIS A 189 -20.28 -5.04 12.92
C HIS A 189 -19.35 -3.95 13.41
N LEU A 190 -19.33 -2.82 12.70
CA LEU A 190 -18.59 -1.63 13.09
C LEU A 190 -19.36 -0.86 14.16
N VAL A 191 -18.71 -0.59 15.29
CA VAL A 191 -19.26 0.26 16.35
C VAL A 191 -18.83 1.70 16.11
N GLN A 192 -19.31 2.30 15.03
CA GLN A 192 -19.07 3.71 14.69
C GLN A 192 -20.36 4.53 14.61
N GLU A 193 -21.48 3.91 14.22
CA GLU A 193 -22.76 4.62 14.04
C GLU A 193 -23.43 5.00 15.37
N ASP A 194 -23.02 4.36 16.47
CA ASP A 194 -23.43 4.68 17.84
C ASP A 194 -22.25 5.29 18.61
N GLU A 195 -22.14 6.62 18.59
CA GLU A 195 -21.03 7.35 19.23
C GLU A 195 -20.96 7.11 20.75
N GLU A 196 -22.10 6.87 21.40
CA GLU A 196 -22.16 6.61 22.84
C GLU A 196 -21.63 5.22 23.16
N ALA A 197 -22.10 4.20 22.44
CA ALA A 197 -21.58 2.83 22.57
C ALA A 197 -20.09 2.75 22.19
N ALA A 198 -19.66 3.46 21.14
CA ALA A 198 -18.27 3.50 20.72
C ALA A 198 -17.36 4.12 21.79
N GLY A 199 -17.79 5.22 22.42
CA GLY A 199 -17.07 5.88 23.50
C GLY A 199 -16.96 5.00 24.74
N MET A 200 -18.06 4.35 25.13
CA MET A 200 -18.12 3.46 26.30
C MET A 200 -17.22 2.23 26.11
N LEU A 201 -17.33 1.52 24.98
CA LEU A 201 -16.49 0.37 24.68
C LEU A 201 -15.01 0.73 24.69
N LYS A 202 -14.67 1.92 24.18
CA LYS A 202 -13.29 2.41 24.23
C LYS A 202 -12.82 2.59 25.67
N GLU A 203 -13.59 3.28 26.49
CA GLU A 203 -13.22 3.51 27.90
C GLU A 203 -13.02 2.18 28.64
N TYR A 204 -13.95 1.23 28.49
CA TYR A 204 -13.85 -0.08 29.13
C TYR A 204 -12.72 -0.94 28.58
N PHE A 205 -12.43 -0.88 27.28
CA PHE A 205 -11.34 -1.65 26.70
C PHE A 205 -9.99 -1.22 27.27
N TYR A 206 -9.75 0.09 27.37
CA TYR A 206 -8.47 0.65 27.80
C TYR A 206 -8.33 0.80 29.33
N SER A 207 -9.40 0.63 30.11
CA SER A 207 -9.36 0.82 31.58
C SER A 207 -8.49 -0.22 32.29
N GLU A 208 -8.56 -1.48 31.86
CA GLU A 208 -7.84 -2.61 32.47
C GLU A 208 -6.85 -3.30 31.52
N LEU A 209 -6.60 -2.70 30.34
CA LEU A 209 -5.72 -3.28 29.32
C LEU A 209 -4.28 -3.42 29.81
N THR A 210 -3.92 -4.63 30.21
CA THR A 210 -2.62 -4.91 30.81
C THR A 210 -2.09 -6.27 30.35
N LEU A 211 -0.78 -6.37 30.15
CA LEU A 211 -0.15 -7.64 29.76
C LEU A 211 -0.38 -8.69 30.86
N THR A 212 -0.80 -9.89 30.47
CA THR A 212 -1.15 -10.96 31.42
C THR A 212 -0.65 -12.33 30.92
N ASP A 213 -0.56 -13.28 31.85
CA ASP A 213 -0.12 -14.66 31.61
C ASP A 213 -1.29 -15.67 31.64
N VAL A 214 -2.50 -15.23 31.30
CA VAL A 214 -3.70 -16.09 31.23
C VAL A 214 -3.45 -17.25 30.27
N GLU A 215 -3.85 -18.46 30.68
CA GLU A 215 -3.79 -19.64 29.81
C GLU A 215 -4.78 -19.48 28.66
N ARG A 216 -4.24 -19.45 27.44
CA ARG A 216 -4.99 -19.15 26.22
C ARG A 216 -5.88 -20.33 25.81
N ASP A 217 -7.19 -20.10 25.74
CA ASP A 217 -8.16 -21.00 25.12
C ASP A 217 -8.51 -20.57 23.69
N ARG A 218 -7.86 -21.21 22.72
CA ARG A 218 -8.07 -20.93 21.29
C ARG A 218 -9.46 -21.30 20.79
N SER A 219 -10.20 -22.15 21.49
CA SER A 219 -11.53 -22.60 21.05
C SER A 219 -12.63 -21.57 21.31
N GLY A 220 -12.47 -20.74 22.34
CA GLY A 220 -13.39 -19.64 22.67
C GLY A 220 -13.04 -18.29 22.03
N GLU A 221 -11.96 -18.21 21.26
CA GLU A 221 -11.52 -16.96 20.66
C GLU A 221 -12.32 -16.58 19.42
N VAL A 222 -12.73 -15.31 19.37
CA VAL A 222 -13.35 -14.70 18.20
C VAL A 222 -12.50 -13.53 17.69
N PRO A 223 -12.63 -13.15 16.40
CA PRO A 223 -11.86 -12.05 15.85
C PRO A 223 -12.29 -10.69 16.40
N LEU A 224 -11.33 -9.79 16.55
CA LEU A 224 -11.54 -8.39 16.89
C LEU A 224 -10.74 -7.50 15.94
N GLY A 225 -11.42 -6.60 15.26
CA GLY A 225 -10.80 -5.53 14.47
C GLY A 225 -10.80 -4.21 15.26
N ILE A 226 -9.72 -3.43 15.15
CA ILE A 226 -9.69 -2.06 15.70
C ILE A 226 -9.16 -1.11 14.62
N TYR A 227 -9.97 -0.11 14.27
CA TYR A 227 -9.58 0.97 13.36
C TYR A 227 -9.00 2.13 14.16
N TYR A 228 -7.70 2.37 14.00
CA TYR A 228 -6.99 3.49 14.60
C TYR A 228 -6.82 4.64 13.60
N ASP A 229 -6.43 5.80 14.12
CA ASP A 229 -6.01 6.96 13.33
C ASP A 229 -7.08 7.39 12.30
N ASN A 230 -8.36 7.33 12.71
CA ASN A 230 -9.53 7.65 11.88
C ASN A 230 -9.62 6.76 10.62
N GLY A 231 -9.45 5.45 10.79
CA GLY A 231 -9.56 4.43 9.74
C GLY A 231 -8.29 4.22 8.91
N LYS A 232 -7.20 4.94 9.17
CA LYS A 232 -5.96 4.81 8.38
C LYS A 232 -5.12 3.59 8.75
N ARG A 233 -5.38 3.01 9.91
CA ARG A 233 -4.64 1.90 10.46
C ARG A 233 -5.63 0.88 11.03
N TYR A 234 -5.39 -0.40 10.75
CA TYR A 234 -6.27 -1.48 11.18
C TYR A 234 -5.47 -2.53 11.95
N GLY A 235 -5.88 -2.82 13.18
CA GLY A 235 -5.34 -3.88 14.00
C GLY A 235 -6.26 -5.09 13.98
N VAL A 236 -5.66 -6.29 13.91
CA VAL A 236 -6.39 -7.56 14.00
C VAL A 236 -5.92 -8.32 15.23
N TYR A 237 -6.90 -8.79 15.99
CA TYR A 237 -6.70 -9.43 17.28
C TYR A 237 -7.63 -10.63 17.42
N MET A 238 -7.32 -11.51 18.37
CA MET A 238 -8.24 -12.57 18.83
C MET A 238 -8.67 -12.23 20.24
N ILE A 239 -9.96 -12.32 20.54
CA ILE A 239 -10.50 -11.98 21.86
C ILE A 239 -11.32 -13.14 22.42
N ASN A 240 -11.19 -13.37 23.72
CA ASN A 240 -12.06 -14.27 24.46
C ASN A 240 -12.79 -13.45 25.52
N TYR A 241 -14.09 -13.24 25.30
CA TYR A 241 -14.93 -12.43 26.19
C TYR A 241 -15.22 -13.15 27.52
N GLU A 242 -15.28 -14.48 27.54
CA GLU A 242 -15.56 -15.26 28.75
C GLU A 242 -14.36 -15.28 29.70
N LEU A 243 -13.16 -15.46 29.14
CA LEU A 243 -11.89 -15.48 29.88
C LEU A 243 -11.23 -14.10 29.97
N GLN A 244 -11.89 -13.06 29.45
CA GLN A 244 -11.51 -11.65 29.57
C GLN A 244 -10.07 -11.37 29.13
N TYR A 245 -9.69 -11.86 27.95
CA TYR A 245 -8.40 -11.52 27.35
C TYR A 245 -8.46 -11.23 25.85
N VAL A 246 -7.49 -10.45 25.37
CA VAL A 246 -7.24 -10.17 23.95
C VAL A 246 -5.81 -10.54 23.58
N VAL A 247 -5.61 -11.07 22.38
CA VAL A 247 -4.35 -11.59 21.87
C VAL A 247 -3.95 -10.84 20.62
N THR A 248 -2.71 -10.35 20.59
CA THR A 248 -2.12 -9.68 19.41
C THR A 248 -1.57 -10.67 18.39
N GLU A 249 -1.17 -10.18 17.22
CA GLU A 249 -0.60 -11.04 16.18
C GLU A 249 0.73 -11.66 16.56
N GLN A 250 1.45 -11.07 17.52
CA GLN A 250 2.67 -11.63 18.11
C GLN A 250 2.39 -12.52 19.32
N GLU A 251 1.15 -13.01 19.48
CA GLU A 251 0.74 -13.93 20.54
C GLU A 251 0.90 -13.35 21.96
N LYS A 252 0.89 -12.02 22.10
CA LYS A 252 0.86 -11.37 23.43
C LYS A 252 -0.55 -11.32 23.94
N VAL A 253 -0.74 -11.74 25.19
CA VAL A 253 -2.04 -11.77 25.85
C VAL A 253 -2.18 -10.56 26.76
N TYR A 254 -3.30 -9.86 26.64
CA TYR A 254 -3.67 -8.74 27.48
C TYR A 254 -5.01 -9.03 28.15
N HIS A 255 -5.13 -8.68 29.43
CA HIS A 255 -6.39 -8.67 30.15
C HIS A 255 -7.28 -7.54 29.63
N ILE A 256 -8.60 -7.75 29.60
CA ILE A 256 -9.62 -6.76 29.28
C ILE A 256 -10.66 -6.72 30.39
N SER A 257 -11.33 -5.58 30.57
CA SER A 257 -12.33 -5.44 31.62
C SER A 257 -13.56 -6.33 31.37
N GLY A 258 -14.23 -6.73 32.46
CA GLY A 258 -15.50 -7.44 32.37
C GLY A 258 -16.59 -6.59 31.75
N GLU A 259 -16.58 -5.28 32.04
CA GLU A 259 -17.49 -4.29 31.46
C GLU A 259 -17.37 -4.23 29.94
N PHE A 260 -16.15 -4.31 29.40
CA PHE A 260 -15.95 -4.39 27.96
C PHE A 260 -16.53 -5.68 27.38
N ALA A 261 -16.26 -6.82 28.03
CA ALA A 261 -16.73 -8.11 27.55
C ALA A 261 -18.26 -8.19 27.53
N GLU A 262 -18.92 -7.68 28.57
CA GLU A 262 -20.38 -7.60 28.66
C GLU A 262 -20.97 -6.68 27.60
N ALA A 263 -20.45 -5.44 27.51
CA ALA A 263 -20.94 -4.45 26.55
C ALA A 263 -20.76 -4.89 25.09
N ALA A 264 -19.61 -5.48 24.74
CA ALA A 264 -19.35 -6.00 23.40
C ALA A 264 -20.31 -7.15 23.05
N THR A 265 -20.55 -8.06 24.00
CA THR A 265 -21.49 -9.18 23.83
C THR A 265 -22.92 -8.70 23.66
N GLU A 266 -23.36 -7.72 24.45
CA GLU A 266 -24.69 -7.13 24.33
C GLU A 266 -24.89 -6.43 22.99
N TYR A 267 -23.90 -5.66 22.54
CA TYR A 267 -23.93 -4.99 21.24
C TYR A 267 -24.06 -6.00 20.10
N MET A 268 -23.28 -7.09 20.13
CA MET A 268 -23.36 -8.14 19.12
C MET A 268 -24.73 -8.84 19.11
N LYS A 269 -25.36 -9.07 20.27
CA LYS A 269 -26.72 -9.64 20.34
C LYS A 269 -27.76 -8.72 19.69
N LYS A 270 -27.71 -7.41 19.97
CA LYS A 270 -28.63 -6.41 19.37
C LYS A 270 -28.52 -6.37 17.84
N MET A 271 -27.33 -6.63 17.29
CA MET A 271 -27.07 -6.60 15.86
C MET A 271 -27.42 -7.91 15.13
N GLN A 272 -27.77 -8.99 15.84
CA GLN A 272 -28.29 -10.20 15.21
C GLN A 272 -29.75 -10.00 14.79
N PRO A 273 -30.12 -10.20 13.51
CA PRO A 273 -31.52 -10.17 13.10
C PRO A 273 -32.24 -11.40 13.67
N GLY A 274 -33.00 -11.22 14.77
CA GLY A 274 -33.87 -12.29 15.30
C GLY A 274 -34.35 -12.21 16.75
N GLU A 275 -33.79 -11.36 17.62
CA GLU A 275 -34.14 -11.37 19.07
C GLU A 275 -34.66 -10.03 19.62
N THR A 276 -35.15 -9.12 18.78
CA THR A 276 -36.10 -8.10 19.23
C THR A 276 -37.51 -8.64 18.99
N GLY A 277 -38.17 -9.04 20.08
CA GLY A 277 -39.45 -9.72 20.10
C GLY A 277 -40.51 -9.05 19.23
N GLN A 278 -41.15 -9.87 18.39
CA GLN A 278 -42.55 -9.64 18.08
C GLN A 278 -43.32 -9.95 19.38
N GLU A 279 -43.68 -8.90 20.10
CA GLU A 279 -44.90 -8.93 20.90
C GLU A 279 -46.03 -9.33 19.96
N VAL A 280 -46.60 -10.50 20.22
CA VAL A 280 -47.88 -10.92 19.66
C VAL A 280 -48.93 -10.06 20.35
N GLU A 281 -49.36 -8.99 19.69
CA GLU A 281 -50.65 -8.37 19.96
C GLU A 281 -51.64 -8.79 18.86
N GLU A 282 -52.68 -9.48 19.35
CA GLU A 282 -53.96 -9.93 18.75
C GLU A 282 -53.98 -11.07 17.73
#